data_AF-A0A419GAJ0-F1
#
_entry.id   AF-A0A419GAJ0-F1
#
_cell.length_a   1.000
_cell.length_b   1.000
_cell.length_c   1.000
_cell.angle_alpha   90.00
_cell.angle_beta   90.00
_cell.angle_gamma   90.00
#
_symmetry.space_group_name_H-M   'P 1'
#
loop_
_entity.id
_entity.type
_entity.pdbx_description
1 polymer ?
#
loop_
_entity_poly.entity_id
_entity_poly.type
_entity_poly.pdbx_seq_one_letter_code
_entity_poly.pdbx_strand_id
1 'polypeptide(L)' 'MAAKSKRSENLIGLKCSECNRRNYYAGRNKKKVERKIQLKKYCQWCRKHTVHKETKLGGK' A
#
# COMPACT_ATOMS: atom_id res chain seq x y z
N MET A 1 -20.60 26.12 3.83
CA MET A 1 -19.18 25.87 4.13
C MET A 1 -18.85 24.46 3.67
N ALA A 2 -17.96 24.29 2.69
CA ALA A 2 -17.68 23.00 2.08
C ALA A 2 -16.95 22.08 3.07
N ALA A 3 -17.59 20.98 3.45
CA ALA A 3 -16.97 19.91 4.21
C ALA A 3 -15.84 19.30 3.38
N LYS A 4 -14.60 19.75 3.61
CA LYS A 4 -13.40 19.13 3.03
C LYS A 4 -13.25 17.75 3.67
N SER A 5 -13.87 16.77 3.03
CA SER A 5 -13.78 15.35 3.36
C SER A 5 -12.32 14.94 3.40
N LYS A 6 -11.78 14.78 4.61
CA LYS A 6 -10.42 14.31 4.90
C LYS A 6 -10.33 12.81 4.61
N ARG A 7 -10.53 12.45 3.34
CA ARG A 7 -10.58 11.08 2.86
C ARG A 7 -9.20 10.73 2.34
N SER A 8 -8.59 9.68 2.89
CA SER A 8 -7.44 8.95 2.34
C SER A 8 -6.00 9.41 2.64
N GLU A 9 -5.71 10.17 3.71
CA GLU A 9 -4.30 10.49 4.08
C GLU A 9 -3.46 9.25 4.49
N ASN A 10 -4.12 8.13 4.75
CA ASN A 10 -3.53 6.90 5.28
C ASN A 10 -3.53 5.73 4.28
N LEU A 11 -3.93 5.92 3.01
CA LEU A 11 -3.93 4.81 2.06
C LEU A 11 -2.51 4.58 1.51
N ILE A 12 -1.98 3.37 1.66
CA ILE A 12 -0.73 2.92 1.04
C ILE A 12 -1.04 1.88 -0.04
N GLY A 13 -0.28 1.93 -1.12
CA GLY A 13 -0.25 0.84 -2.09
C GLY A 13 0.73 -0.24 -1.62
N LEU A 14 0.50 -1.47 -2.06
CA LEU A 14 1.39 -2.61 -1.85
C LEU A 14 1.83 -3.09 -3.23
N LYS A 15 3.13 -2.97 -3.48
CA LYS A 15 3.80 -3.30 -4.73
C LYS A 15 4.48 -4.66 -4.60
N CYS A 16 4.17 -5.61 -5.50
CA CYS A 16 4.87 -6.88 -5.58
C CYS A 16 6.35 -6.65 -5.91
N SER A 17 7.26 -7.33 -5.20
CA SER A 17 8.71 -7.18 -5.45
C SER A 17 9.17 -7.83 -6.77
N GLU A 18 8.43 -8.80 -7.29
CA GLU A 18 8.83 -9.55 -8.50
C GLU A 18 8.31 -8.91 -9.78
N CYS A 19 6.98 -8.70 -9.88
CA CYS A 19 6.39 -8.10 -11.07
C CYS A 19 6.27 -6.57 -11.00
N ASN A 20 6.70 -5.94 -9.89
CA ASN A 20 6.59 -4.51 -9.64
C ASN A 20 5.16 -3.93 -9.77
N ARG A 21 4.12 -4.78 -9.80
CA ARG A 21 2.73 -4.32 -9.88
C ARG A 21 2.18 -3.97 -8.52
N ARG A 22 1.36 -2.94 -8.49
CA ARG A 22 0.55 -2.55 -7.33
C ARG A 22 -0.74 -3.37 -7.38
N ASN A 23 -0.84 -4.36 -6.51
CA ASN A 23 -1.99 -5.28 -6.48
C ASN A 23 -2.90 -5.07 -5.26
N TYR A 24 -2.41 -4.41 -4.21
CA TYR A 24 -3.18 -4.22 -3.00
C TYR A 24 -3.11 -2.78 -2.50
N TYR A 25 -4.19 -2.38 -1.84
CA TYR A 25 -4.33 -1.11 -1.14
C TYR A 25 -4.56 -1.43 0.33
N ALA A 26 -3.80 -0.81 1.22
CA ALA A 26 -3.95 -0.98 2.66
C ALA A 26 -4.03 0.39 3.34
N GLY A 27 -4.85 0.50 4.38
CA GLY A 27 -4.82 1.67 5.25
C GLY A 27 -3.67 1.55 6.24
N ARG A 28 -2.68 2.43 6.16
CA ARG A 28 -1.62 2.59 7.17
C ARG A 28 -1.79 3.92 7.89
N ASN A 29 -2.04 3.86 9.19
CA ASN A 29 -1.93 5.01 10.07
C ASN A 29 -0.46 5.41 10.24
N LYS A 30 -0.05 6.53 9.64
CA LYS A 30 1.32 7.07 9.75
C LYS A 30 1.78 7.27 11.21
N LYS A 31 0.85 7.49 12.14
CA LYS A 31 1.12 7.68 13.58
C LYS A 31 1.47 6.39 14.36
N LYS A 32 1.02 5.21 13.90
CA LYS A 32 1.19 3.93 14.64
C LYS A 32 2.23 3.01 14.04
N VAL A 33 2.46 3.14 12.73
CA VAL A 33 3.41 2.29 12.04
C VAL A 33 4.50 3.20 11.51
N GLU A 34 5.69 3.16 12.11
CA GLU A 34 6.90 3.87 11.64
C GLU A 34 7.73 2.98 10.70
N ARG A 35 7.68 1.65 10.89
CA ARG A 35 8.45 0.66 10.14
C ARG A 35 7.89 0.35 8.75
N LYS A 36 8.79 0.03 7.80
CA LYS A 36 8.39 -0.34 6.44
C LYS A 36 7.53 -1.61 6.44
N ILE A 37 6.31 -1.56 5.89
CA ILE A 37 5.42 -2.73 5.82
C ILE A 37 5.83 -3.60 4.64
N GLN A 38 6.18 -4.85 4.94
CA GLN A 38 6.44 -5.91 3.97
C GLN A 38 5.52 -7.08 4.27
N LEU A 39 4.58 -7.37 3.36
CA LEU A 39 3.60 -8.44 3.55
C LEU A 39 3.81 -9.52 2.48
N LYS A 40 3.85 -10.78 2.89
CA LYS A 40 3.80 -11.91 1.95
C LYS A 40 2.36 -12.07 1.49
N LYS A 41 2.09 -11.72 0.23
CA LYS A 41 0.76 -11.78 -0.40
C LYS A 41 0.87 -12.54 -1.71
N TYR A 42 -0.23 -13.17 -2.10
CA TYR A 42 -0.31 -13.84 -3.38
C TYR A 42 -0.29 -12.81 -4.51
N CYS A 43 0.57 -13.02 -5.51
CA CYS A 43 0.56 -12.24 -6.73
C CYS A 43 -0.07 -13.08 -7.86
N GLN A 44 -1.24 -12.69 -8.35
CA GLN A 44 -1.92 -13.36 -9.46
C GLN A 44 -1.04 -13.47 -10.72
N TRP A 45 -0.23 -12.46 -10.99
CA TRP A 45 0.63 -12.40 -12.17
C TRP A 45 1.81 -13.36 -12.08
N CYS A 46 2.39 -13.52 -10.90
CA CYS A 46 3.49 -14.46 -10.67
C CYS A 46 3.00 -15.86 -10.28
N ARG A 47 1.70 -16.00 -9.97
CA ARG A 47 1.03 -17.18 -9.40
C ARG A 47 1.72 -17.76 -8.15
N LYS A 48 2.40 -16.91 -7.37
CA LYS A 48 3.13 -17.30 -6.16
C LYS A 48 2.98 -16.25 -5.06
N HIS A 49 3.26 -16.64 -3.82
CA HIS A 49 3.30 -15.75 -2.68
C HIS A 49 4.62 -14.99 -2.64
N THR A 50 4.55 -13.68 -2.79
CA THR A 50 5.73 -12.81 -2.89
C THR A 50 5.67 -11.70 -1.85
N VAL A 51 6.84 -11.15 -1.53
CA VAL A 51 6.93 -10.00 -0.63
C VAL A 51 6.43 -8.77 -1.37
N HIS A 52 5.31 -8.22 -0.88
CA HIS A 52 4.77 -6.95 -1.32
C HIS A 52 5.34 -5.86 -0.41
N LYS A 53 6.05 -4.91 -1.02
CA LYS A 53 6.62 -3.74 -0.36
C LYS A 53 5.60 -2.60 -0.44
N GLU A 54 5.48 -1.83 0.63
CA GLU A 54 4.64 -0.64 0.57
C GLU A 54 5.17 0.38 -0.44
N THR A 55 4.23 1.10 -1.06
CA THR A 55 4.48 2.26 -1.90
C THR A 55 3.51 3.35 -1.47
N LYS A 56 4.05 4.52 -1.14
CA LYS A 56 3.23 5.68 -0.83
C LYS A 56 2.48 6.06 -2.11
N LEU A 57 1.15 6.08 -2.04
CA LEU A 57 0.33 6.74 -3.06
C LEU A 57 0.50 8.23 -2.77
N GLY A 58 1.52 8.82 -3.38
CA GLY A 58 1.85 10.23 -3.18
C GLY A 58 0.66 11.09 -3.57
N GLY A 59 0.02 11.69 -2.57
CA GLY A 59 -0.51 13.04 -2.74
C GLY A 59 0.69 13.96 -2.94
N LYS A 60 0.55 14.89 -3.90
CA LYS A 60 1.38 16.10 -3.92
C LYS A 60 1.36 16.77 -2.55
#